data_AF-A0A352UJE3-F1
#
_entry.id   AF-A0A352UJE3-F1
#
_cell.length_a   1.000
_cell.length_b   1.000
_cell.length_c   1.000
_cell.angle_alpha   90.00
_cell.angle_beta   90.00
_cell.angle_gamma   90.00
#
_symmetry.space_group_name_H-M   'P 1'
#
loop_
_entity.id
_entity.type
_entity.pdbx_description
1 polymer ?
#
loop_
_entity_poly.entity_id
_entity_poly.type
_entity_poly.pdbx_seq_one_letter_code
_entity_poly.pdbx_strand_id
1 'polypeptide(L)'
;MATTAGAGTHTYELIQDWAKLPDGETFGVVSTVATDSQDRVYVLQRKDPPVVVFDKDGKLLNSWGNGNINSPHGMTIANDVVYITDRDDSVAISFTLEGRPIQILGERGFHSDTGQDTPGALVP
;
A
#
# COMPACT_ATOMS: atom_id res chain seq x y z
N MET A 1 17.82 -15.48 -19.89
CA MET A 1 17.43 -14.47 -20.90
C MET A 1 16.55 -13.46 -20.20
N ALA A 2 16.74 -12.17 -20.44
CA ALA A 2 15.87 -11.13 -19.89
C ALA A 2 14.47 -11.26 -20.50
N THR A 3 13.43 -11.20 -19.67
CA THR A 3 12.04 -11.22 -20.13
C THR A 3 11.64 -9.78 -20.47
N THR A 4 11.26 -9.52 -21.71
CA THR A 4 10.82 -8.18 -22.15
C THR A 4 9.30 -8.09 -22.12
N ALA A 5 8.77 -7.01 -21.53
CA ALA A 5 7.35 -6.65 -21.58
C ALA A 5 7.14 -5.42 -22.48
N GLY A 6 5.96 -5.29 -23.09
CA GLY A 6 5.62 -4.16 -23.97
C GLY A 6 5.88 -4.43 -25.45
N ALA A 7 5.66 -3.41 -26.29
CA ALA A 7 5.76 -3.48 -27.74
C ALA A 7 5.98 -2.09 -28.36
N GLY A 8 6.41 -2.04 -29.62
CA GLY A 8 6.64 -0.79 -30.34
C GLY A 8 7.79 0.02 -29.73
N THR A 9 7.53 1.29 -29.39
CA THR A 9 8.53 2.20 -28.81
C THR A 9 8.66 2.11 -27.29
N HIS A 10 7.83 1.30 -26.62
CA HIS A 10 7.83 1.15 -25.17
C HIS A 10 8.01 -0.32 -24.81
N THR A 11 9.26 -0.69 -24.54
CA THR A 11 9.66 -2.01 -24.07
C THR A 11 10.35 -1.89 -22.74
N TYR A 12 10.06 -2.81 -21.83
CA TYR A 12 10.56 -2.84 -20.46
C TYR A 12 11.23 -4.18 -20.20
N GLU A 13 12.36 -4.16 -19.49
CA GLU A 13 12.97 -5.37 -18.97
C GLU A 13 12.31 -5.75 -17.65
N LEU A 14 11.85 -7.01 -17.55
CA LEU A 14 11.37 -7.56 -16.29
C LEU A 14 12.56 -7.87 -15.39
N ILE A 15 12.66 -7.12 -14.30
CA ILE A 15 13.58 -7.43 -13.20
C ILE A 15 12.83 -8.33 -12.21
N GLN A 16 13.10 -9.63 -12.27
CA GLN A 16 12.60 -10.57 -11.27
C GLN A 16 13.33 -10.36 -9.94
N ASP A 17 12.62 -10.66 -8.84
CA ASP A 17 13.15 -10.59 -7.48
C ASP A 17 13.78 -9.22 -7.14
N TRP A 18 13.23 -8.14 -7.69
CA TRP A 18 13.72 -6.78 -7.45
C TRP A 18 13.76 -6.46 -5.95
N ALA A 19 12.66 -6.70 -5.23
CA ALA A 19 12.58 -6.45 -3.80
C ALA A 19 13.44 -7.44 -3.00
N LYS A 20 14.40 -6.92 -2.24
CA LYS A 20 15.30 -7.69 -1.38
C LYS A 20 14.78 -7.68 0.05
N LEU A 21 13.99 -8.69 0.39
CA LEU A 21 13.51 -8.94 1.75
C LEU A 21 14.62 -9.60 2.60
N PRO A 22 14.58 -9.45 3.94
CA PRO A 22 15.43 -10.22 4.84
C PRO A 22 15.24 -11.74 4.68
N ASP A 23 16.27 -12.51 5.04
CA ASP A 23 16.20 -13.97 4.97
C ASP A 23 15.01 -14.53 5.78
N GLY A 24 14.24 -15.40 5.14
CA GLY A 24 13.05 -16.02 5.74
C GLY A 24 11.77 -15.18 5.69
N GLU A 25 11.85 -13.92 5.24
CA GLU A 25 10.67 -13.08 5.03
C GLU A 25 10.06 -13.27 3.65
N THR A 26 8.74 -13.13 3.59
CA THR A 26 7.95 -13.14 2.35
C THR A 26 6.98 -11.96 2.34
N PHE A 27 6.44 -11.58 1.19
CA PHE A 27 5.31 -10.65 1.19
C PHE A 27 4.04 -11.34 1.70
N GLY A 28 3.18 -10.57 2.38
CA GLY A 28 1.77 -10.92 2.51
C GLY A 28 1.03 -10.70 1.20
N VAL A 29 -0.30 -10.55 1.28
CA VAL A 29 -1.09 -10.11 0.13
C VAL A 29 -0.79 -8.64 -0.13
N VAL A 30 -0.03 -8.34 -1.19
CA VAL A 30 0.23 -6.97 -1.64
C VAL A 30 -1.03 -6.43 -2.31
N SER A 31 -1.58 -5.35 -1.76
CA SER A 31 -2.78 -4.71 -2.30
C SER A 31 -2.46 -3.61 -3.30
N THR A 32 -1.35 -2.90 -3.10
CA THR A 32 -0.89 -1.83 -4.01
C THR A 32 0.56 -1.44 -3.77
N VAL A 33 1.11 -0.63 -4.68
CA VAL A 33 2.41 0.04 -4.57
C VAL A 33 2.30 1.52 -4.93
N ALA A 34 3.17 2.35 -4.38
CA ALA A 34 3.29 3.77 -4.72
C ALA A 34 4.74 4.23 -4.65
N THR A 35 5.05 5.37 -5.27
CA THR A 35 6.39 5.98 -5.24
C THR A 35 6.34 7.40 -4.68
N ASP A 36 7.37 7.80 -3.96
CA ASP A 36 7.53 9.18 -3.49
C ASP A 36 8.42 10.01 -4.43
N SER A 37 8.73 11.27 -4.07
CA SER A 37 9.57 12.14 -4.90
C SER A 37 11.06 11.74 -4.95
N GLN A 38 11.45 10.68 -4.24
CA GLN A 38 12.84 10.19 -4.16
C GLN A 38 12.99 8.81 -4.82
N ASP A 39 12.01 8.41 -5.63
CA ASP A 39 11.94 7.10 -6.29
C ASP A 39 11.97 5.92 -5.32
N ARG A 40 11.58 6.13 -4.05
CA ARG A 40 11.38 5.02 -3.10
C ARG A 40 10.05 4.35 -3.39
N VAL A 41 10.02 3.02 -3.35
CA VAL A 41 8.82 2.24 -3.59
C VAL A 41 8.22 1.80 -2.27
N TYR A 42 6.98 2.20 -2.04
CA TYR A 42 6.17 1.82 -0.89
C TYR A 42 5.26 0.67 -1.31
N VAL A 43 5.41 -0.46 -0.65
CA VAL A 43 4.57 -1.65 -0.83
C VAL A 43 3.58 -1.72 0.32
N LEU A 44 2.29 -1.78 -0.02
CA LEU A 44 1.21 -1.97 0.95
C LEU A 44 0.77 -3.43 0.95
N GLN A 45 0.86 -4.09 2.10
CA GLN A 45 0.52 -5.50 2.25
C GLN A 45 -0.43 -5.76 3.42
N ARG A 46 -1.23 -6.83 3.30
CA ARG A 46 -2.08 -7.36 4.38
C ARG A 46 -1.28 -8.34 5.24
N LYS A 47 -0.17 -7.86 5.78
CA LYS A 47 0.71 -8.54 6.73
C LYS A 47 1.46 -7.46 7.51
N ASP A 48 1.74 -7.70 8.77
CA ASP A 48 2.63 -6.85 9.53
C ASP A 48 4.10 -7.00 9.06
N PRO A 49 4.86 -5.90 8.90
CA PRO A 49 4.42 -4.50 8.89
C PRO A 49 3.61 -4.14 7.62
N PRO A 50 2.48 -3.40 7.72
CA PRO A 50 1.60 -3.12 6.58
C PRO A 50 2.26 -2.36 5.43
N VAL A 51 3.20 -1.46 5.74
CA VAL A 51 3.97 -0.72 4.74
C VAL A 51 5.43 -1.14 4.79
N VAL A 52 5.98 -1.48 3.63
CA VAL A 52 7.38 -1.84 3.44
C VAL A 52 7.96 -0.92 2.38
N VAL A 53 9.08 -0.27 2.67
CA VAL A 53 9.66 0.78 1.83
C VAL A 53 11.02 0.33 1.31
N PHE A 54 11.20 0.43 0.00
CA PHE A 54 12.43 0.07 -0.70
C PHE A 54 13.00 1.29 -1.43
N ASP A 55 14.31 1.31 -1.66
CA ASP A 55 14.90 2.21 -2.65
C ASP A 55 14.57 1.74 -4.07
N LYS A 56 14.95 2.54 -5.07
CA LYS A 56 14.75 2.23 -6.50
C LYS A 56 15.40 0.91 -6.97
N ASP A 57 16.40 0.42 -6.23
CA ASP A 57 17.16 -0.79 -6.55
C ASP A 57 16.66 -2.01 -5.75
N GLY A 58 15.58 -1.83 -4.98
CA GLY A 58 14.90 -2.89 -4.25
C GLY A 58 15.52 -3.21 -2.90
N LYS A 59 16.44 -2.39 -2.38
CA LYS A 59 16.96 -2.53 -1.02
C LYS A 59 15.92 -2.05 -0.02
N LEU A 60 15.62 -2.87 0.98
CA LEU A 60 14.75 -2.49 2.08
C LEU A 60 15.33 -1.29 2.86
N LEU A 61 14.54 -0.23 2.98
CA LEU A 61 14.89 0.99 3.70
C LEU A 61 14.18 1.10 5.05
N ASN A 62 12.88 0.80 5.09
CA ASN A 62 12.06 0.99 6.27
C ASN A 62 10.79 0.13 6.21
N SER A 63 10.10 0.00 7.34
CA SER A 63 8.77 -0.56 7.41
C SER A 63 7.99 0.01 8.60
N TRP A 64 6.67 0.15 8.45
CA TRP A 64 5.82 0.78 9.47
C TRP A 64 4.34 0.42 9.29
N GLY A 65 3.51 0.88 10.23
CA GLY A 65 2.05 0.76 10.16
C GLY A 65 1.45 -0.27 11.12
N ASN A 66 2.27 -1.07 11.83
CA ASN A 66 1.80 -2.06 12.80
C ASN A 66 0.84 -1.40 13.81
N GLY A 67 -0.30 -2.04 14.04
CA GLY A 67 -1.34 -1.57 14.96
C GLY A 67 -2.03 -0.26 14.57
N ASN A 68 -1.63 0.38 13.46
CA ASN A 68 -2.22 1.63 12.96
C ASN A 68 -3.01 1.43 11.67
N ILE A 69 -2.79 0.31 10.99
CA ILE A 69 -3.46 -0.06 9.74
C ILE A 69 -3.88 -1.53 9.89
N ASN A 70 -5.19 -1.77 9.90
CA ASN A 70 -5.78 -3.06 10.18
C ASN A 70 -5.95 -3.89 8.90
N SER A 71 -6.60 -3.32 7.88
CA SER A 71 -6.91 -4.01 6.62
C SER A 71 -6.68 -3.08 5.42
N PRO A 72 -5.41 -2.88 5.03
CA PRO A 72 -5.08 -1.91 3.99
C PRO A 72 -5.60 -2.34 2.62
N HIS A 73 -6.16 -1.39 1.89
CA HIS A 73 -6.68 -1.62 0.54
C HIS A 73 -6.03 -0.73 -0.51
N GLY A 74 -6.15 0.59 -0.36
CA GLY A 74 -5.58 1.57 -1.28
C GLY A 74 -4.45 2.36 -0.64
N MET A 75 -3.49 2.77 -1.45
CA MET A 75 -2.43 3.72 -1.09
C MET A 75 -2.07 4.57 -2.31
N THR A 76 -1.88 5.85 -2.07
CA THR A 76 -1.27 6.78 -3.01
C THR A 76 -0.32 7.70 -2.26
N ILE A 77 0.72 8.18 -2.93
CA ILE A 77 1.65 9.17 -2.38
C ILE A 77 1.58 10.39 -3.28
N ALA A 78 1.28 11.54 -2.69
CA ALA A 78 1.20 12.81 -3.39
C ALA A 78 1.84 13.90 -2.54
N ASN A 79 2.76 14.66 -3.13
CA ASN A 79 3.54 15.69 -2.41
C ASN A 79 4.17 15.15 -1.12
N ASP A 80 4.74 13.94 -1.18
CA ASP A 80 5.37 13.27 -0.05
C ASP A 80 4.47 13.04 1.18
N VAL A 81 3.16 12.98 0.95
CA VAL A 81 2.17 12.53 1.92
C VAL A 81 1.61 11.19 1.46
N VAL A 82 1.63 10.21 2.35
CA VAL A 82 1.09 8.88 2.11
C VAL A 82 -0.38 8.87 2.50
N TYR A 83 -1.28 8.50 1.60
CA TYR A 83 -2.70 8.36 1.87
C TYR A 83 -3.09 6.89 1.76
N ILE A 84 -3.74 6.34 2.78
CA ILE A 84 -4.13 4.92 2.86
C ILE A 84 -5.62 4.82 3.18
N THR A 85 -6.29 3.85 2.57
CA THR A 85 -7.64 3.43 2.97
C THR A 85 -7.57 2.12 3.76
N ASP A 86 -8.09 2.16 4.99
CA ASP A 86 -8.22 1.01 5.86
C ASP A 86 -9.67 0.50 5.81
N ARG A 87 -9.86 -0.67 5.19
CA ARG A 87 -11.18 -1.19 4.87
C ARG A 87 -11.97 -1.54 6.11
N ASP A 88 -11.34 -2.27 7.03
CA ASP A 88 -12.05 -2.85 8.16
C ASP A 88 -12.32 -1.79 9.23
N ASP A 89 -11.48 -0.75 9.32
CA ASP A 89 -11.73 0.40 10.20
C ASP A 89 -12.60 1.47 9.54
N SER A 90 -12.85 1.40 8.23
CA SER A 90 -13.61 2.39 7.44
C SER A 90 -13.10 3.82 7.58
N VAL A 91 -11.78 3.97 7.56
CA VAL A 91 -11.11 5.28 7.61
C VAL A 91 -10.17 5.47 6.43
N ALA A 92 -9.96 6.73 6.05
CA ALA A 92 -8.83 7.14 5.24
C ALA A 92 -7.82 7.87 6.13
N ILE A 93 -6.56 7.50 6.04
CA ILE A 93 -5.51 8.01 6.92
C ILE A 93 -4.39 8.57 6.06
N SER A 94 -3.91 9.76 6.40
CA SER A 94 -2.68 10.31 5.84
C SER A 94 -1.52 10.17 6.81
N PHE A 95 -0.33 9.92 6.28
CA PHE A 95 0.91 9.75 7.02
C PHE A 95 2.04 10.56 6.36
N THR A 96 3.06 10.88 7.14
CA THR A 96 4.37 11.27 6.59
C THR A 96 5.03 10.06 5.94
N LEU A 97 6.08 10.29 5.14
CA LEU A 97 6.88 9.22 4.53
C LEU A 97 7.51 8.24 5.56
N GLU A 98 7.67 8.67 6.81
CA GLU A 98 8.18 7.87 7.93
C GLU A 98 7.07 7.13 8.71
N GLY A 99 5.81 7.21 8.26
CA GLY A 99 4.70 6.50 8.89
C GLY A 99 4.10 7.19 10.11
N ARG A 100 4.37 8.48 10.32
CA ARG A 100 3.70 9.26 11.38
C ARG A 100 2.32 9.72 10.89
N PRO A 101 1.22 9.46 11.63
CA PRO A 101 -0.11 9.88 11.20
C PRO A 101 -0.22 11.42 11.19
N ILE A 102 -0.86 11.95 10.15
CA ILE A 102 -1.15 13.38 9.97
C ILE A 102 -2.62 13.64 10.24
N GLN A 103 -3.51 12.89 9.58
CA GLN A 103 -4.95 13.07 9.67
C GLN A 103 -5.67 11.74 9.46
N ILE A 104 -6.80 11.58 10.14
CA ILE A 104 -7.78 10.52 9.90
C ILE A 104 -9.08 11.18 9.42
N LEU A 105 -9.66 10.64 8.35
CA LEU A 105 -11.02 10.92 7.91
C LEU A 105 -11.90 9.70 8.25
N GLY A 106 -12.97 9.95 9.01
CA GLY A 106 -13.80 8.91 9.61
C GLY A 106 -13.44 8.63 11.07
N GLU A 107 -14.18 7.73 11.69
CA GLU A 107 -13.95 7.21 13.05
C GLU A 107 -13.75 5.70 12.95
N ARG A 108 -12.67 5.19 13.54
CA ARG A 108 -12.32 3.76 13.40
C ARG A 108 -13.43 2.86 13.91
N GLY A 109 -13.88 1.93 13.07
CA GLY A 109 -14.97 1.00 13.39
C GLY A 109 -16.37 1.61 13.28
N PHE A 110 -16.49 2.88 12.91
CA PHE A 110 -17.77 3.51 12.59
C PHE A 110 -18.00 3.52 11.08
N HIS A 111 -18.83 2.60 10.63
CA HIS A 111 -19.22 2.47 9.24
C HIS A 111 -20.36 3.44 8.90
N SER A 112 -20.37 3.98 7.68
CA SER A 112 -21.52 4.74 7.19
C SER A 112 -22.75 3.84 7.13
N ASP A 113 -23.91 4.39 7.52
CA ASP A 113 -25.19 3.77 7.22
C ASP A 113 -25.41 3.84 5.70
N THR A 114 -25.23 2.70 5.04
CA THR A 114 -25.39 2.59 3.59
C THR A 114 -26.85 2.50 3.17
N GLY A 115 -27.80 2.47 4.12
CA GLY A 115 -29.21 2.17 3.87
C GLY A 115 -29.43 0.73 3.40
N GLN A 116 -28.47 -0.17 3.65
CA GLN A 116 -28.50 -1.57 3.25
C GLN A 116 -28.32 -2.50 4.46
N ASP A 117 -29.43 -3.04 4.94
CA ASP A 117 -29.43 -3.97 6.07
C ASP A 117 -29.08 -5.41 5.68
N THR A 118 -28.99 -5.70 4.36
CA THR A 118 -28.79 -7.05 3.84
C THR A 118 -27.47 -7.15 3.05
N PRO A 119 -26.42 -7.78 3.59
CA PRO A 119 -25.16 -7.97 2.87
C PRO A 119 -25.36 -8.66 1.52
N GLY A 120 -24.86 -8.06 0.44
CA GLY A 120 -24.94 -8.60 -0.92
C GLY A 120 -26.23 -8.29 -1.69
N ALA A 121 -27.21 -7.62 -1.07
CA ALA A 121 -28.33 -7.04 -1.80
C ALA A 121 -27.87 -5.83 -2.63
N LEU A 122 -28.44 -5.66 -3.83
CA LEU A 122 -28.22 -4.47 -4.63
C LEU A 122 -29.00 -3.30 -4.01
N VAL A 123 -28.32 -2.16 -3.87
CA VAL A 123 -28.98 -0.89 -3.54
C VAL A 123 -29.78 -0.47 -4.79
N PRO A 124 -31.07 -0.10 -4.66
CA PRO A 124 -31.85 0.44 -5.78
C PRO A 124 -31.18 1.64 -6.46
#